data_AF-A0A271IZV5-F1
#
_entry.id   AF-A0A271IZV5-F1
#
_cell.length_a   1.000
_cell.length_b   1.000
_cell.length_c   1.000
_cell.angle_alpha   90.00
_cell.angle_beta   90.00
_cell.angle_gamma   90.00
#
_symmetry.space_group_name_H-M   'P 1'
#
loop_
_entity.id
_entity.type
_entity.pdbx_description
1 polymer ?
#
loop_
_entity_poly.entity_id
_entity_poly.type
_entity_poly.pdbx_seq_one_letter_code
_entity_poly.pdbx_strand_id
1 'polypeptide(L)' 'MATQTQTKPPGGALGNYLVEVRKEMRKVNWPKRQELISNTVLTLVAALIAALFIFFADEVISTALRFIYGS' A
#
# COMPACT_ATOMS: atom_id res chain seq x y z
N MET A 1 -47.80 0.48 22.40
CA MET A 1 -46.42 0.12 22.04
C MET A 1 -45.88 1.24 21.16
N ALA A 2 -45.30 2.28 21.76
CA ALA A 2 -44.93 3.50 21.03
C ALA A 2 -43.53 3.38 20.42
N THR A 3 -43.47 3.27 19.10
CA THR A 3 -42.24 3.41 18.31
C THR A 3 -41.79 4.87 18.37
N GLN A 4 -40.64 5.14 19.00
CA GLN A 4 -40.05 6.48 19.01
C GLN A 4 -39.34 6.76 17.67
N THR A 5 -40.02 7.48 16.77
CA THR A 5 -39.43 8.06 15.56
C THR A 5 -38.73 9.37 15.94
N GLN A 6 -37.40 9.35 16.01
CA GLN A 6 -36.58 10.54 16.30
C GLN A 6 -36.73 11.61 15.20
N THR A 7 -37.12 12.82 15.60
CA THR A 7 -37.26 14.01 14.75
C THR A 7 -35.92 14.76 14.63
N LYS A 8 -35.37 14.73 13.41
CA LYS A 8 -34.07 15.31 13.02
C LYS A 8 -34.18 16.84 12.83
N PRO A 9 -33.39 17.68 13.55
CA PRO A 9 -33.39 19.12 13.31
C PRO A 9 -32.80 19.46 11.92
N PRO A 10 -33.37 20.45 11.19
CA PRO A 10 -33.11 20.68 9.76
C PRO A 10 -31.78 21.37 9.41
N GLY A 11 -30.86 21.59 10.36
CA GLY A 11 -29.62 22.36 10.12
C GLY A 11 -28.29 21.58 10.18
N GLY A 12 -28.32 20.26 10.44
CA GLY A 12 -27.13 19.47 10.81
C GLY A 12 -26.78 18.32 9.87
N ALA A 13 -27.25 18.33 8.62
CA ALA A 13 -27.09 17.19 7.70
C ALA A 13 -25.61 16.78 7.52
N LEU A 14 -24.73 17.74 7.22
CA LEU A 14 -23.30 17.51 6.98
C LEU A 14 -22.55 17.02 8.22
N GLY A 15 -22.91 17.51 9.42
CA GLY A 15 -22.29 17.05 10.67
C GLY A 15 -22.59 15.58 10.95
N ASN A 16 -23.83 15.14 10.70
CA ASN A 16 -24.21 13.74 10.85
C ASN A 16 -23.53 12.83 9.81
N TYR A 17 -23.36 13.29 8.56
CA TYR A 17 -22.62 12.54 7.54
C TYR A 17 -21.15 12.32 7.93
N LEU A 18 -20.46 13.33 8.49
CA LEU A 18 -19.08 13.17 8.96
C LEU A 18 -18.96 12.18 10.13
N VAL A 19 -19.97 12.14 11.00
CA VAL A 19 -20.04 11.18 12.11
C VAL A 19 -20.29 9.76 11.59
N GLU A 20 -21.13 9.58 10.57
CA GLU A 20 -21.32 8.30 9.87
C GLU A 20 -20.05 7.85 9.15
N VAL A 21 -19.38 8.73 8.40
CA VAL A 21 -18.10 8.43 7.73
C VAL A 21 -17.03 8.03 8.74
N ARG A 22 -16.93 8.73 9.88
CA ARG A 22 -16.01 8.35 10.97
C ARG A 22 -16.34 6.98 11.58
N LYS A 23 -17.61 6.61 11.69
CA LYS A 23 -18.03 5.27 12.14
C LYS A 23 -17.64 4.20 11.14
N GLU A 24 -17.80 4.46 9.84
CA GLU A 24 -17.46 3.49 8.79
C GLU A 24 -15.94 3.37 8.60
N MET A 25 -15.20 4.47 8.72
CA MET A 25 -13.72 4.50 8.78
C MET A 25 -13.16 3.65 9.93
N ARG A 26 -13.92 3.44 11.01
CA ARG A 26 -13.55 2.53 12.11
C ARG A 26 -13.75 1.06 11.80
N LYS A 27 -14.56 0.71 10.78
CA LYS A 27 -14.67 -0.65 10.26
C LYS A 27 -13.57 -0.98 9.25
N VAL A 28 -12.89 0.05 8.72
CA VAL A 28 -11.68 -0.15 7.92
C VAL A 28 -10.62 -0.72 8.84
N ASN A 29 -10.37 -2.01 8.69
CA ASN A 29 -9.39 -2.75 9.44
C ASN A 29 -7.99 -2.31 8.97
N TRP A 30 -7.52 -1.16 9.48
CA TRP A 30 -6.19 -0.68 9.19
C TRP A 30 -5.21 -1.74 9.66
N PRO A 31 -4.42 -2.31 8.74
CA PRO A 31 -3.61 -3.46 9.06
C PRO A 31 -2.63 -3.10 10.17
N LYS A 32 -2.40 -4.05 11.08
CA LYS A 32 -1.58 -3.81 12.26
C LYS A 32 -0.18 -3.46 11.78
N ARG A 33 0.47 -2.43 12.36
CA ARG A 33 1.78 -1.90 11.91
C ARG A 33 2.83 -2.98 11.62
N GLN A 34 2.76 -4.12 12.30
CA GLN A 34 3.63 -5.27 12.09
C GLN A 34 3.45 -5.93 10.72
N GLU A 35 2.22 -6.07 10.23
CA GLU A 35 1.92 -6.65 8.91
C GLU A 35 2.41 -5.73 7.78
N LEU A 36 2.27 -4.42 7.95
CA LEU A 36 2.82 -3.43 6.99
C LEU A 36 4.34 -3.56 6.89
N ILE A 37 5.02 -3.66 8.03
CA ILE A 37 6.48 -3.80 8.06
C ILE A 37 6.89 -5.11 7.38
N SER A 38 6.25 -6.24 7.70
CA SER A 38 6.56 -7.53 7.08
C SER A 38 6.42 -7.50 5.55
N ASN A 39 5.35 -6.90 5.01
CA ASN A 39 5.14 -6.84 3.57
C ASN A 39 6.16 -5.92 2.86
N THR A 40 6.52 -4.81 3.52
CA THR A 40 7.54 -3.89 2.99
C THR A 40 8.93 -4.53 3.02
N VAL A 41 9.26 -5.30 4.06
CA VAL A 41 10.52 -6.04 4.16
C VAL A 41 10.63 -7.09 3.05
N LEU A 42 9.57 -7.85 2.79
CA LEU A 42 9.57 -8.81 1.67
C LEU A 42 9.84 -8.12 0.33
N THR A 43 9.20 -6.97 0.10
CA THR A 43 9.39 -6.19 -1.12
C THR A 43 10.81 -5.64 -1.22
N LEU A 44 11.41 -5.18 -0.12
CA LEU A 44 12.80 -4.71 -0.10
C LEU A 44 13.78 -5.84 -0.45
N VAL A 45 13.56 -7.05 0.07
CA VAL A 45 14.38 -8.22 -0.26
C VAL A 45 14.23 -8.57 -1.74
N ALA A 46 13.01 -8.58 -2.27
CA ALA A 46 12.77 -8.84 -3.70
C ALA A 46 13.44 -7.78 -4.60
N ALA A 47 13.35 -6.50 -4.22
CA ALA A 47 14.01 -5.41 -4.93
C ALA A 47 15.54 -5.52 -4.91
N LEU A 48 16.11 -5.94 -3.78
CA LEU A 48 17.55 -6.20 -3.65
C LEU A 48 18.02 -7.33 -4.59
N ILE A 49 17.26 -8.43 -4.65
CA ILE A 49 17.54 -9.56 -5.55
C ILE A 49 17.47 -9.11 -7.01
N ALA A 50 16.43 -8.34 -7.37
CA ALA A 50 16.29 -7.81 -8.72
C ALA A 50 17.45 -6.88 -9.10
N ALA A 51 17.87 -6.00 -8.18
CA ALA A 51 18.99 -5.10 -8.40
C ALA A 51 20.31 -5.86 -8.64
N LEU A 52 20.59 -6.89 -7.83
CA LEU A 52 21.77 -7.74 -8.01
C LEU A 52 21.74 -8.51 -9.33
N PHE A 53 20.57 -9.03 -9.71
CA PHE A 53 20.41 -9.73 -10.98
C PHE A 53 20.68 -8.83 -12.17
N ILE A 54 20.11 -7.62 -12.17
CA ILE A 54 20.34 -6.62 -13.23
C ILE A 54 21.82 -6.24 -13.30
N PHE A 55 22.43 -5.95 -12.15
CA PHE A 55 23.86 -5.61 -12.07
C PHE A 55 24.74 -6.72 -12.68
N PHE A 56 24.48 -7.98 -12.35
CA PHE A 56 25.20 -9.11 -12.95
C PHE A 56 24.95 -9.22 -14.45
N ALA A 57 23.71 -9.03 -14.91
CA ALA A 57 23.39 -9.07 -16.33
C ALA A 57 24.12 -7.98 -17.10
N ASP A 58 24.16 -6.75 -16.58
CA ASP A 58 24.90 -5.62 -17.18
C ASP A 58 26.40 -5.93 -17.30
N GLU A 59 27.00 -6.50 -16.24
CA GLU A 59 28.42 -6.87 -16.24
C GLU A 59 28.73 -7.99 -17.24
N VAL A 60 27.88 -9.01 -17.31
CA VAL A 60 28.00 -10.13 -18.26
C VAL A 60 27.89 -9.63 -19.70
N ILE A 61 26.89 -8.79 -19.99
CA ILE A 61 26.69 -8.23 -21.32
C ILE A 61 27.86 -7.35 -21.72
N SER A 62 28.33 -6.47 -20.83
CA SER A 62 29.46 -5.58 -21.12
C SER A 62 30.75 -6.37 -21.40
N THR A 63 31.00 -7.43 -20.63
CA THR A 63 32.15 -8.32 -20.81
C THR A 63 32.04 -9.11 -22.11
N ALA A 64 30.86 -9.67 -22.40
CA ALA A 64 30.60 -10.41 -23.63
C ALA A 64 30.76 -9.53 -24.87
N LEU A 65 30.24 -8.29 -24.85
CA LEU A 65 30.39 -7.33 -25.93
C LEU A 65 31.86 -6.92 -26.12
N ARG A 66 32.61 -6.67 -25.03
CA ARG A 66 34.05 -6.39 -25.12
C ARG A 66 34.83 -7.56 -25.71
N PHE A 67 34.46 -8.79 -25.39
CA PHE A 67 35.10 -9.98 -25.95
C PHE A 67 34.82 -10.11 -27.46
N ILE A 68 33.61 -9.77 -27.92
CA ILE A 68 33.21 -9.87 -29.32
C ILE A 68 33.74 -8.70 -30.17
N TYR A 69 33.70 -7.47 -29.67
CA TYR A 69 34.15 -6.28 -30.42
C TYR A 69 35.63 -5.95 -30.20
N GLY A 70 36.24 -6.49 -29.13
CA GLY A 70 37.64 -6.29 -28.78
C GLY A 70 38.58 -7.42 -29.25
N SER A 71 38.03 -8.48 -29.87
CA SER A 71 38.77 -9.45 -30.69
C SER A 71 38.85 -8.98 -32.13
#